data_AF-A0A1Z9IS22-F1
#
_entry.id   AF-A0A1Z9IS22-F1
#
_cell.length_a   1.000
_cell.length_b   1.000
_cell.length_c   1.000
_cell.angle_alpha   90.00
_cell.angle_beta   90.00
_cell.angle_gamma   90.00
#
_symmetry.space_group_name_H-M   'P 1'
#
loop_
_entity.id
_entity.type
_entity.pdbx_description
1 polymer ?
#
loop_
_entity_poly.entity_id
_entity_poly.type
_entity_poly.pdbx_seq_one_letter_code
_entity_poly.pdbx_strand_id
1 'polypeptide(L)' 'MKGQKSNWLRLSSIGFQIAGSLALFGWIGDLVDNRLDLNPIFLVVGLIFGAIASLYQIWKMIDSK' A
#
# COMPACT_ATOMS: atom_id res chain seq x y z
N MET A 1 7.88 -29.41 11.58
CA MET A 1 8.16 -28.22 10.74
C MET A 1 6.90 -27.38 10.48
N LYS A 2 6.21 -26.86 11.51
CA LYS A 2 4.97 -26.07 11.37
C LYS A 2 5.13 -24.55 11.57
N GLY A 3 6.30 -24.08 12.04
CA GLY A 3 6.53 -22.66 12.39
C GLY A 3 7.06 -21.76 11.27
N GLN A 4 7.53 -22.31 10.14
CA GLN A 4 8.14 -21.50 9.07
C GLN A 4 7.14 -21.07 7.99
N LYS A 5 6.16 -21.93 7.65
CA LYS A 5 5.11 -21.62 6.66
C LYS A 5 4.26 -20.40 7.05
N SER A 6 4.00 -20.20 8.35
CA SER A 6 3.19 -19.08 8.83
C SER A 6 3.83 -17.72 8.61
N ASN A 7 5.15 -17.62 8.72
CA ASN A 7 5.87 -16.35 8.57
C ASN A 7 5.98 -15.92 7.10
N TRP A 8 6.20 -16.88 6.19
CA TRP A 8 6.24 -16.62 4.75
C TRP A 8 4.89 -16.21 4.18
N LEU A 9 3.81 -16.89 4.61
CA LEU A 9 2.45 -16.50 4.23
C LEU A 9 2.11 -15.10 4.74
N ARG A 10 2.46 -14.80 6.00
CA ARG A 10 2.24 -13.46 6.57
C ARG A 10 3.01 -12.37 5.85
N LEU A 11 4.28 -12.61 5.50
CA LEU A 11 5.09 -11.68 4.73
C LEU A 11 4.53 -11.44 3.33
N SER A 12 4.08 -12.50 2.66
CA SER A 12 3.45 -12.41 1.34
C SER A 12 2.17 -11.58 1.40
N SER A 13 1.30 -11.83 2.39
CA SER A 13 0.07 -11.05 2.58
C SER A 13 0.36 -9.57 2.83
N ILE A 14 1.38 -9.25 3.63
CA ILE A 14 1.82 -7.87 3.86
C ILE A 14 2.31 -7.24 2.56
N GLY A 15 3.12 -7.95 1.77
CA GLY A 15 3.60 -7.47 0.47
C GLY A 15 2.45 -7.18 -0.51
N PHE A 16 1.46 -8.08 -0.61
CA PHE A 16 0.27 -7.87 -1.43
C PHE A 16 -0.57 -6.68 -0.96
N GLN A 17 -0.68 -6.47 0.35
CA GLN A 17 -1.41 -5.35 0.93
C GLN A 17 -0.73 -4.00 0.62
N ILE A 18 0.60 -3.94 0.71
CA ILE A 18 1.38 -2.75 0.33
C ILE A 18 1.25 -2.50 -1.17
N ALA A 19 1.50 -3.52 -2.00
CA ALA A 19 1.42 -3.40 -3.45
C ALA A 19 0.01 -3.00 -3.91
N GLY A 20 -1.04 -3.61 -3.32
CA GLY A 20 -2.43 -3.26 -3.60
C GLY A 20 -2.76 -1.83 -3.20
N SER A 21 -2.31 -1.37 -2.04
CA SER A 21 -2.52 0.01 -1.60
C SER A 21 -1.84 1.02 -2.51
N LEU A 22 -0.57 0.79 -2.85
CA LEU A 22 0.18 1.64 -3.78
C LEU A 22 -0.45 1.67 -5.18
N ALA A 23 -0.86 0.51 -5.69
CA ALA A 23 -1.53 0.44 -6.99
C ALA A 23 -2.85 1.22 -6.99
N LEU A 24 -3.67 1.09 -5.93
CA LEU A 24 -4.94 1.81 -5.82
C LEU A 24 -4.74 3.32 -5.74
N PHE A 25 -3.93 3.79 -4.79
CA PHE A 25 -3.72 5.23 -4.61
C PHE A 25 -2.88 5.86 -5.72
N GLY A 26 -1.93 5.13 -6.29
CA GLY A 26 -1.16 5.55 -7.45
C GLY A 26 -2.04 5.68 -8.69
N TRP A 27 -2.95 4.73 -8.94
CA TRP A 27 -3.90 4.82 -10.05
C TRP A 27 -4.91 5.96 -9.88
N ILE A 28 -5.42 6.18 -8.66
CA ILE A 28 -6.29 7.33 -8.37
C ILE A 28 -5.53 8.64 -8.59
N GLY A 29 -4.29 8.74 -8.11
CA GLY A 29 -3.46 9.93 -8.30
C GLY A 29 -3.16 10.22 -9.77
N ASP A 30 -2.79 9.19 -10.54
CA ASP A 30 -2.58 9.27 -11.98
C ASP A 30 -3.86 9.68 -12.72
N LEU A 31 -5.01 9.10 -12.35
CA LEU A 31 -6.30 9.49 -12.95
C LEU A 31 -6.63 10.96 -12.69
N VAL A 32 -6.34 11.48 -11.50
CA VAL A 32 -6.58 12.88 -11.13
C VAL A 32 -5.62 13.82 -11.87
N ASP A 33 -4.32 13.49 -11.90
CA ASP A 33 -3.31 14.28 -12.63
C ASP A 33 -3.65 14.38 -14.12
N ASN A 34 -4.02 13.25 -14.75
CA ASN A 34 -4.40 13.19 -16.16
C ASN A 34 -5.72 13.92 -16.46
N ARG A 35 -6.61 14.11 -15.48
CA ARG A 35 -7.88 14.82 -15.66
C ARG A 35 -7.77 16.33 -15.50
N LEU A 36 -6.77 16.79 -14.77
CA LEU A 36 -6.55 18.20 -14.46
C LEU A 36 -5.36 18.81 -15.24
N ASP A 37 -4.72 18.03 -16.13
CA ASP A 37 -3.47 18.35 -16.84
C ASP A 37 -2.39 18.89 -15.88
N LEU A 38 -2.35 18.32 -14.67
CA LEU A 38 -1.37 18.70 -13.66
C LEU A 38 -0.11 17.85 -13.84
N ASN A 39 1.03 18.42 -13.45
CA ASN A 39 2.23 17.63 -13.21
C ASN A 39 1.91 16.45 -12.29
N PRO A 40 2.65 15.33 -12.34
CA PRO A 40 2.33 14.06 -11.65
C PRO A 40 2.46 14.15 -10.12
N ILE A 41 1.78 15.12 -9.52
CA ILE A 41 1.85 15.53 -8.13
C ILE A 41 0.84 14.69 -7.36
N PHE A 42 -0.39 14.50 -7.86
CA PHE A 42 -1.37 13.66 -7.19
C PHE A 42 -0.99 12.19 -7.21
N LEU A 43 -0.29 11.72 -8.25
CA LEU A 43 0.32 10.40 -8.32
C LEU A 43 1.34 10.24 -7.19
N VAL A 44 2.30 11.16 -7.06
CA VAL A 44 3.33 11.11 -6.01
C VAL A 44 2.71 11.19 -4.62
N VAL A 45 1.78 12.11 -4.40
CA VAL A 45 1.05 12.24 -3.13
C VAL A 45 0.24 10.99 -2.83
N GLY A 46 -0.43 10.43 -3.84
CA GLY A 46 -1.19 9.18 -3.75
C GLY A 46 -0.31 8.00 -3.36
N LEU A 47 0.86 7.84 -3.98
CA LEU A 47 1.82 6.79 -3.61
C LEU A 47 2.35 6.95 -2.18
N ILE A 48 2.69 8.17 -1.76
CA ILE A 48 3.11 8.45 -0.37
C ILE A 48 1.98 8.09 0.60
N PHE A 49 0.74 8.49 0.27
CA PHE A 49 -0.41 8.19 1.10
C PHE A 49 -0.69 6.68 1.17
N GLY A 50 -0.63 5.96 0.06
CA GLY A 50 -0.77 4.50 0.02
C GLY A 50 0.33 3.78 0.80
N ALA A 51 1.56 4.27 0.73
CA ALA A 51 2.66 3.75 1.55
C ALA A 51 2.34 3.91 3.05
N ILE A 52 1.99 5.12 3.50
CA ILE A 52 1.66 5.40 4.90
C ILE A 52 0.44 4.59 5.36
N ALA A 53 -0.63 4.53 4.55
CA ALA A 53 -1.84 3.79 4.87
C ALA A 53 -1.57 2.28 5.03
N SER A 54 -0.80 1.70 4.11
CA SER A 54 -0.42 0.28 4.19
C SER A 54 0.41 -0.02 5.44
N LEU A 55 1.40 0.84 5.77
CA LEU A 55 2.22 0.71 6.97
C LEU A 55 1.40 0.86 8.25
N TYR A 56 0.45 1.81 8.29
CA TYR A 56 -0.46 1.98 9.42
C TYR A 56 -1.34 0.74 9.63
N GLN A 57 -1.88 0.16 8.55
CA GLN A 57 -2.71 -1.03 8.64
C GLN A 57 -1.90 -2.26 9.08
N ILE A 58 -0.64 -2.38 8.66
CA ILE A 58 0.28 -3.42 9.15
C ILE A 58 0.59 -3.21 10.62
N TRP A 59 0.91 -1.98 11.04
CA TRP A 59 1.16 -1.65 12.44
C TRP A 59 -0.04 -2.00 13.32
N LYS A 60 -1.25 -1.58 12.94
CA LYS A 60 -2.50 -1.95 13.62
C LYS A 60 -2.71 -3.47 13.68
N MET A 61 -2.39 -4.20 12.61
CA MET A 61 -2.50 -5.67 12.58
C MET A 61 -1.49 -6.36 13.53
N ILE A 62 -0.32 -5.74 13.74
CA ILE A 62 0.70 -6.26 14.66
C ILE A 62 0.36 -5.90 16.10
N ASP A 63 -0.08 -4.67 16.36
CA ASP A 63 -0.37 -4.11 17.69
C ASP A 63 -1.70 -4.62 18.27
N SER A 64 -2.69 -4.92 17.43
CA SER A 64 -3.99 -5.50 17.85
C SER A 64 -3.92 -6.99 18.20
N LYS A 65 -2.77 -7.47 18.69
CA LYS A 65 -2.55 -8.82 19.23
C LYS A 65 -2.45 -8.80 20.75
#